data_AF-A0A1Y1REQ1-F1
#
_entry.id   AF-A0A1Y1REQ1-F1
#
_cell.length_a   1.000
_cell.length_b   1.000
_cell.length_c   1.000
_cell.angle_alpha   90.00
_cell.angle_beta   90.00
_cell.angle_gamma   90.00
#
_symmetry.space_group_name_H-M   'P 1'
#
loop_
_entity.id
_entity.type
_entity.pdbx_description
1 polymer ?
#
loop_
_entity_poly.entity_id
_entity_poly.type
_entity_poly.pdbx_seq_one_letter_code
_entity_poly.pdbx_strand_id
1 'polypeptide(L)'
;MSVLGPELVTNGDFDDATGWTEEFDWAASGGIADGKAHYLRTNMIGDGVDCIYSSVSVVNGHTYQVSFDITAVSGASITPILAGVTGTMRSTVGTHTETIIAGSSERITLRGSGSYEDTASIDDVSVKEIGIPTEIEEAIFYILRWDPTVSGLISSRIYPEIIPQNTLLPAVYYTQIAGPRQHTLAATDDMVPSRWQLTVVADTYTELRGISDALRGVLDSYSGTVGTVVIQCSHMINENDLMDVQPGTDKLRRYIKAIDFHIWYND
;
A
#
# COMPACT_ATOMS: atom_id res chain seq x y z
N MET A 1 8.65 9.43 -1.12
CA MET A 1 7.29 9.69 -1.60
C MET A 1 6.36 8.74 -0.86
N SER A 2 5.37 9.24 -0.13
CA SER A 2 4.33 8.36 0.38
C SER A 2 3.38 8.10 -0.77
N VAL A 3 3.20 6.84 -1.16
CA VAL A 3 2.14 6.47 -2.11
C VAL A 3 0.77 6.53 -1.47
N LEU A 4 0.71 6.64 -0.15
CA LEU A 4 -0.54 6.90 0.55
C LEU A 4 -0.77 8.41 0.65
N GLY A 5 -1.95 8.83 0.20
CA GLY A 5 -2.49 10.16 0.42
C GLY A 5 -2.79 10.42 1.91
N PRO A 6 -3.40 11.58 2.23
CA PRO A 6 -3.80 11.91 3.59
C PRO A 6 -4.82 10.91 4.14
N GLU A 7 -4.91 10.83 5.46
CA GLU A 7 -5.98 10.12 6.15
C GLU A 7 -7.34 10.71 5.77
N LEU A 8 -8.29 9.85 5.37
CA LEU A 8 -9.65 10.24 5.00
C LEU A 8 -10.65 9.97 6.11
N VAL A 9 -10.34 9.08 7.05
CA VAL A 9 -11.19 8.82 8.22
C VAL A 9 -10.93 9.87 9.28
N THR A 10 -12.00 10.45 9.83
CA THR A 10 -11.91 11.30 11.02
C THR A 10 -12.21 10.44 12.24
N ASN A 11 -11.41 10.57 13.31
CA ASN A 11 -11.63 9.88 14.58
C ASN A 11 -11.73 8.34 14.42
N GLY A 12 -10.76 7.76 13.70
CA GLY A 12 -10.68 6.32 13.49
C GLY A 12 -10.22 5.52 14.70
N ASP A 13 -9.63 6.21 15.68
CA ASP A 13 -9.22 5.76 17.02
C ASP A 13 -10.38 5.72 18.02
N PHE A 14 -11.58 6.17 17.61
CA PHE A 14 -12.80 6.13 18.42
C PHE A 14 -12.67 6.75 19.82
N ASP A 15 -11.87 7.82 19.95
CA ASP A 15 -11.76 8.60 21.20
C ASP A 15 -13.15 9.12 21.65
N ASP A 16 -14.02 9.41 20.69
CA ASP A 16 -15.45 9.63 20.89
C ASP A 16 -16.28 9.15 19.67
N ALA A 17 -17.57 9.48 19.59
CA ALA A 17 -18.45 9.09 18.49
C ALA A 17 -18.43 10.04 17.26
N THR A 18 -17.59 11.09 17.28
CA THR A 18 -17.57 12.13 16.24
C THR A 18 -17.20 11.54 14.89
N GLY A 19 -17.94 11.92 13.84
CA GLY A 19 -17.68 11.46 12.46
C GLY A 19 -18.25 10.08 12.13
N TRP A 20 -18.71 9.33 13.14
CA TRP A 20 -19.28 8.00 12.96
C TRP A 20 -20.79 7.99 13.16
N THR A 21 -21.46 7.12 12.43
CA THR A 21 -22.87 6.80 12.63
C THR A 21 -23.00 5.32 12.90
N GLU A 22 -23.67 5.00 13.98
CA GLU A 22 -23.91 3.64 14.44
C GLU A 22 -25.33 3.22 14.08
N GLU A 23 -25.48 2.06 13.42
CA GLU A 23 -26.77 1.49 13.08
C GLU A 23 -26.96 0.12 13.75
N PHE A 24 -28.22 -0.20 14.06
CA PHE A 24 -28.67 -1.50 14.56
C PHE A 24 -27.84 -2.03 15.75
N ASP A 25 -27.23 -3.21 15.59
CA ASP A 25 -26.48 -3.91 16.64
C ASP A 25 -25.18 -3.21 17.07
N TRP A 26 -24.70 -2.22 16.32
CA TRP A 26 -23.61 -1.36 16.80
C TRP A 26 -24.12 -0.39 17.87
N ALA A 27 -25.19 0.36 17.57
CA ALA A 27 -25.80 1.31 18.50
C ALA A 27 -26.41 0.62 19.73
N ALA A 28 -27.01 -0.56 19.56
CA ALA A 28 -27.64 -1.30 20.66
C ALA A 28 -26.63 -1.93 21.64
N SER A 29 -25.37 -2.08 21.23
CA SER A 29 -24.33 -2.79 21.99
C SER A 29 -23.47 -1.90 22.90
N GLY A 30 -23.84 -0.63 23.04
CA GLY A 30 -23.03 0.37 23.75
C GLY A 30 -22.23 1.28 22.82
N GLY A 31 -22.23 0.99 21.51
CA GLY A 31 -21.74 1.91 20.49
C GLY A 31 -20.23 2.14 20.54
N ILE A 32 -19.83 3.38 20.28
CA ILE A 32 -18.48 3.84 20.58
C ILE A 32 -18.35 4.15 22.08
N ALA A 33 -17.54 3.34 22.77
CA ALA A 33 -17.27 3.47 24.19
C ALA A 33 -15.87 2.96 24.52
N ASP A 34 -15.27 3.46 25.61
CA ASP A 34 -13.96 3.03 26.09
C ASP A 34 -12.84 3.06 25.02
N GLY A 35 -12.92 4.01 24.08
CA GLY A 35 -11.98 4.19 22.98
C GLY A 35 -12.14 3.19 21.84
N LYS A 36 -13.31 2.54 21.69
CA LYS A 36 -13.55 1.47 20.71
C LYS A 36 -14.98 1.48 20.21
N ALA A 37 -15.20 0.96 19.00
CA ALA A 37 -16.54 0.63 18.56
C ALA A 37 -16.86 -0.85 18.87
N HIS A 38 -17.97 -1.07 19.56
CA HIS A 38 -18.44 -2.40 19.95
C HIS A 38 -19.57 -2.88 19.04
N TYR A 39 -19.55 -4.19 18.78
CA TYR A 39 -20.61 -4.91 18.10
C TYR A 39 -21.05 -6.08 18.99
N LEU A 40 -22.35 -6.19 19.22
CA LEU A 40 -23.00 -7.34 19.84
C LEU A 40 -24.23 -7.68 19.01
N ARG A 41 -24.33 -8.92 18.53
CA ARG A 41 -25.54 -9.38 17.84
C ARG A 41 -26.69 -9.50 18.86
N THR A 42 -27.59 -8.52 18.90
CA THR A 42 -28.72 -8.51 19.85
C THR A 42 -30.02 -9.03 19.23
N ASN A 43 -30.14 -9.05 17.90
CA ASN A 43 -31.39 -9.46 17.25
C ASN A 43 -31.15 -10.30 15.98
N MET A 44 -31.95 -11.35 15.74
CA MET A 44 -31.84 -12.23 14.57
C MET A 44 -32.69 -11.79 13.36
N ILE A 45 -33.21 -10.56 13.34
CA ILE A 45 -34.19 -10.15 12.33
C ILE A 45 -33.46 -9.54 11.13
N GLY A 46 -33.85 -10.00 9.93
CA GLY A 46 -33.08 -9.91 8.69
C GLY A 46 -32.82 -8.51 8.10
N ASP A 47 -31.82 -8.50 7.23
CA ASP A 47 -31.47 -7.50 6.20
C ASP A 47 -31.24 -6.03 6.61
N GLY A 48 -31.37 -5.68 7.88
CA GLY A 48 -30.68 -4.50 8.42
C GLY A 48 -29.18 -4.77 8.38
N VAL A 49 -28.42 -3.99 7.60
CA VAL A 49 -26.96 -4.15 7.54
C VAL A 49 -26.39 -3.61 8.86
N ASP A 50 -26.07 -4.49 9.82
CA ASP A 50 -25.47 -4.10 11.09
C ASP A 50 -24.12 -3.44 10.86
N CYS A 51 -24.11 -2.11 10.88
CA CYS A 51 -22.92 -1.39 10.51
C CYS A 51 -22.69 -0.13 11.33
N ILE A 52 -21.41 0.19 11.43
CA ILE A 52 -20.93 1.50 11.80
C ILE A 52 -20.21 2.08 10.58
N TYR A 53 -20.34 3.39 10.35
CA TYR A 53 -19.75 4.02 9.17
C TYR A 53 -19.36 5.47 9.41
N SER A 54 -18.38 5.90 8.63
CA SER A 54 -17.98 7.30 8.49
C SER A 54 -18.09 7.73 7.04
N SER A 55 -18.45 8.99 6.82
CA SER A 55 -18.31 9.62 5.51
C SER A 55 -16.83 9.77 5.16
N VAL A 56 -16.48 9.47 3.91
CA VAL A 56 -15.13 9.63 3.36
C VAL A 56 -15.22 10.19 1.94
N SER A 57 -14.34 11.11 1.59
CA SER A 57 -14.25 11.65 0.23
C SER A 57 -13.39 10.74 -0.63
N VAL A 58 -14.02 9.88 -1.42
CA VAL A 58 -13.37 8.90 -2.30
C VAL A 58 -13.80 9.11 -3.74
N VAL A 59 -12.93 8.76 -4.68
CA VAL A 59 -13.17 8.86 -6.11
C VAL A 59 -13.44 7.47 -6.66
N ASN A 60 -14.56 7.31 -7.37
CA ASN A 60 -14.94 6.03 -7.98
C ASN A 60 -13.85 5.55 -8.94
N GLY A 61 -13.45 4.28 -8.81
CA GLY A 61 -12.39 3.65 -9.58
C GLY A 61 -10.97 3.90 -9.04
N HIS A 62 -10.78 4.80 -8.08
CA HIS A 62 -9.48 4.98 -7.43
C HIS A 62 -9.24 3.87 -6.40
N THR A 63 -7.97 3.59 -6.13
CA THR A 63 -7.54 2.52 -5.23
C THR A 63 -7.23 3.09 -3.86
N TYR A 64 -7.70 2.44 -2.79
CA TYR A 64 -7.52 2.88 -1.41
C TYR A 64 -6.99 1.75 -0.53
N GLN A 65 -6.14 2.09 0.42
CA GLN A 65 -5.77 1.21 1.52
C GLN A 65 -6.78 1.42 2.65
N VAL A 66 -7.42 0.33 3.08
CA VAL A 66 -8.28 0.29 4.26
C VAL A 66 -7.57 -0.54 5.33
N SER A 67 -7.41 0.02 6.53
CA SER A 67 -6.97 -0.72 7.71
C SER A 67 -7.89 -0.52 8.89
N PHE A 68 -7.97 -1.53 9.75
CA PHE A 68 -8.63 -1.47 11.05
C PHE A 68 -8.12 -2.59 11.95
N ASP A 69 -8.19 -2.38 13.25
CA ASP A 69 -7.86 -3.38 14.25
C ASP A 69 -9.13 -4.09 14.72
N ILE A 70 -9.07 -5.41 14.82
CA ILE A 70 -10.01 -6.17 15.65
C ILE A 70 -9.33 -6.39 17.00
N THR A 71 -9.83 -5.76 18.05
CA THR A 71 -9.23 -5.84 19.40
C THR A 71 -9.81 -6.97 20.25
N ALA A 72 -11.05 -7.38 19.96
CA ALA A 72 -11.69 -8.55 20.56
C ALA A 72 -12.71 -9.13 19.58
N VAL A 73 -12.86 -10.46 19.56
CA VAL A 73 -13.90 -11.14 18.76
C VAL A 73 -14.27 -12.49 19.38
N SER A 74 -15.57 -12.80 19.40
CA SER A 74 -16.14 -14.08 19.81
C SER A 74 -17.31 -14.42 18.90
N GLY A 75 -17.13 -15.41 18.01
CA GLY A 75 -18.15 -15.89 17.06
C GLY A 75 -18.50 -14.95 15.90
N ALA A 76 -18.27 -13.64 16.07
CA ALA A 76 -18.56 -12.63 15.05
C ALA A 76 -17.45 -12.50 13.98
N SER A 77 -17.76 -11.71 12.95
CA SER A 77 -16.82 -11.22 11.96
C SER A 77 -17.10 -9.77 11.60
N ILE A 78 -16.05 -9.06 11.16
CA ILE A 78 -16.11 -7.69 10.65
C ILE A 78 -15.76 -7.71 9.17
N THR A 79 -16.59 -7.08 8.33
CA THR A 79 -16.31 -6.90 6.90
C THR A 79 -16.24 -5.41 6.58
N PRO A 80 -15.10 -4.89 6.11
CA PRO A 80 -15.03 -3.53 5.61
C PRO A 80 -15.71 -3.43 4.25
N ILE A 81 -16.36 -2.31 4.00
CA ILE A 81 -17.02 -1.98 2.75
C ILE A 81 -16.66 -0.53 2.46
N LEU A 82 -15.79 -0.31 1.47
CA LEU A 82 -15.43 1.03 1.03
C LEU A 82 -16.20 1.38 -0.23
N ALA A 83 -16.90 2.51 -0.22
CA ALA A 83 -17.60 3.03 -1.38
C ALA A 83 -18.59 2.04 -2.03
N GLY A 84 -19.18 1.16 -1.22
CA GLY A 84 -20.10 0.10 -1.67
C GLY A 84 -19.43 -1.19 -2.16
N VAL A 85 -18.10 -1.23 -2.22
CA VAL A 85 -17.33 -2.43 -2.58
C VAL A 85 -17.00 -3.23 -1.32
N THR A 86 -17.46 -4.48 -1.27
CA THR A 86 -17.26 -5.36 -0.11
C THR A 86 -15.84 -5.91 -0.10
N GLY A 87 -15.13 -5.67 1.00
CA GLY A 87 -13.80 -6.20 1.27
C GLY A 87 -13.83 -7.60 1.88
N THR A 88 -12.71 -7.99 2.50
CA THR A 88 -12.54 -9.34 3.05
C THR A 88 -13.09 -9.43 4.47
N MET A 89 -13.96 -10.40 4.72
CA MET A 89 -14.47 -10.71 6.07
C MET A 89 -13.34 -11.17 7.00
N ARG A 90 -13.24 -10.58 8.20
CA ARG A 90 -12.21 -10.85 9.21
C ARG A 90 -12.84 -11.32 10.52
N SER A 91 -12.27 -12.37 11.13
CA SER A 91 -12.81 -13.00 12.35
C SER A 91 -11.73 -13.34 13.39
N THR A 92 -10.59 -12.66 13.32
CA THR A 92 -9.45 -12.87 14.22
C THR A 92 -8.94 -11.54 14.75
N VAL A 93 -8.49 -11.53 16.01
CA VAL A 93 -7.83 -10.35 16.61
C VAL A 93 -6.55 -9.99 15.84
N GLY A 94 -6.30 -8.69 15.68
CA GLY A 94 -5.12 -8.13 15.02
C GLY A 94 -5.47 -7.03 14.02
N THR A 95 -4.43 -6.40 13.49
CA THR A 95 -4.55 -5.40 12.42
C THR A 95 -4.84 -6.07 11.09
N HIS A 96 -5.92 -5.64 10.45
CA HIS A 96 -6.29 -6.05 9.10
C HIS A 96 -6.07 -4.90 8.15
N THR A 97 -5.40 -5.17 7.03
CA THR A 97 -5.17 -4.17 5.98
C THR A 97 -5.47 -4.81 4.64
N GLU A 98 -6.18 -4.08 3.79
CA GLU A 98 -6.43 -4.49 2.41
C GLU A 98 -6.58 -3.31 1.47
N THR A 99 -6.51 -3.62 0.18
CA THR A 99 -6.63 -2.65 -0.91
C THR A 99 -8.00 -2.81 -1.57
N ILE A 100 -8.75 -1.72 -1.68
CA ILE A 100 -10.09 -1.70 -2.28
C ILE A 100 -10.14 -0.63 -3.36
N ILE A 101 -10.64 -0.99 -4.55
CA ILE A 101 -11.01 -0.03 -5.59
C ILE A 101 -12.38 0.53 -5.22
N ALA A 102 -12.47 1.83 -4.98
CA ALA A 102 -13.70 2.47 -4.56
C ALA A 102 -14.78 2.36 -5.64
N GLY A 103 -16.01 2.06 -5.22
CA GLY A 103 -17.22 2.24 -6.03
C GLY A 103 -17.73 3.68 -5.96
N SER A 104 -19.04 3.86 -5.97
CA SER A 104 -19.68 5.18 -6.07
C SER A 104 -20.24 5.75 -4.75
N SER A 105 -20.16 5.01 -3.63
CA SER A 105 -20.58 5.54 -2.32
C SER A 105 -19.45 6.33 -1.65
N GLU A 106 -19.78 7.27 -0.77
CA GLU A 106 -18.82 8.14 -0.06
C GLU A 106 -18.68 7.73 1.41
N ARG A 107 -18.57 6.42 1.67
CA ARG A 107 -18.58 5.85 3.02
C ARG A 107 -17.56 4.72 3.15
N ILE A 108 -16.91 4.67 4.31
CA ILE A 108 -16.31 3.45 4.85
C ILE A 108 -17.29 2.88 5.86
N THR A 109 -17.68 1.63 5.65
CA THR A 109 -18.63 0.91 6.48
C THR A 109 -17.95 -0.33 7.04
N LEU A 110 -18.04 -0.53 8.34
CA LEU A 110 -17.62 -1.77 9.00
C LEU A 110 -18.89 -2.53 9.38
N ARG A 111 -19.14 -3.62 8.66
CA ARG A 111 -20.30 -4.48 8.89
C ARG A 111 -19.94 -5.57 9.89
N GLY A 112 -20.71 -5.65 10.97
CA GLY A 112 -20.67 -6.78 11.90
C GLY A 112 -21.57 -7.91 11.40
N SER A 113 -21.11 -9.15 11.55
CA SER A 113 -21.88 -10.35 11.24
C SER A 113 -21.67 -11.37 12.34
N GLY A 114 -22.73 -12.08 12.75
CA GLY A 114 -22.62 -13.12 13.77
C GLY A 114 -23.95 -13.77 14.09
N SER A 115 -23.89 -14.80 14.93
CA SER A 115 -25.03 -15.39 15.63
C SER A 115 -25.39 -14.57 16.86
N TYR A 116 -26.58 -14.81 17.42
CA TYR A 116 -27.02 -14.13 18.64
C TYR A 116 -25.97 -14.26 19.76
N GLU A 117 -25.71 -13.15 20.45
CA GLU A 117 -24.66 -12.99 21.48
C GLU A 117 -23.21 -13.00 20.99
N ASP A 118 -22.96 -13.16 19.70
CA ASP A 118 -21.60 -12.98 19.16
C ASP A 118 -21.18 -11.50 19.25
N THR A 119 -19.90 -11.29 19.55
CA THR A 119 -19.35 -9.96 19.82
C THR A 119 -18.09 -9.68 19.02
N ALA A 120 -17.85 -8.42 18.68
CA ALA A 120 -16.58 -7.91 18.20
C ALA A 120 -16.31 -6.51 18.75
N SER A 121 -15.05 -6.10 18.74
CA SER A 121 -14.64 -4.73 19.06
C SER A 121 -13.53 -4.32 18.13
N ILE A 122 -13.64 -3.11 17.59
CA ILE A 122 -12.72 -2.59 16.59
C ILE A 122 -12.12 -1.26 17.04
N ASP A 123 -10.98 -0.95 16.44
CA ASP A 123 -10.21 0.26 16.70
C ASP A 123 -9.37 0.65 15.46
N ASP A 124 -8.73 1.81 15.49
CA ASP A 124 -7.71 2.27 14.54
C ASP A 124 -8.12 2.17 13.05
N VAL A 125 -9.31 2.65 12.70
CA VAL A 125 -9.80 2.63 11.33
C VAL A 125 -9.14 3.73 10.49
N SER A 126 -8.50 3.34 9.39
CA SER A 126 -7.79 4.25 8.48
C SER A 126 -8.16 3.96 7.03
N VAL A 127 -8.40 5.01 6.25
CA VAL A 127 -8.59 4.94 4.80
C VAL A 127 -7.70 5.98 4.15
N LYS A 128 -6.76 5.51 3.33
CA LYS A 128 -5.84 6.38 2.58
C LYS A 128 -5.89 6.05 1.11
N GLU A 129 -6.00 7.08 0.29
CA GLU A 129 -5.88 6.92 -1.15
C GLU A 129 -4.50 6.36 -1.48
N ILE A 130 -4.45 5.33 -2.30
CA ILE A 130 -3.22 4.87 -2.91
C ILE A 130 -3.10 5.67 -4.21
N GLY A 131 -2.17 6.62 -4.22
CA GLY A 131 -1.96 7.52 -5.35
C GLY A 131 -1.87 6.75 -6.66
N ILE A 132 -2.66 7.17 -7.64
CA ILE A 132 -2.60 6.64 -9.00
C ILE A 132 -1.34 7.21 -9.63
N PRO A 133 -0.38 6.38 -10.07
CA PRO A 133 0.82 6.88 -10.71
C PRO A 133 0.49 7.69 -11.95
N THR A 134 0.92 8.94 -11.95
CA THR A 134 0.79 9.86 -13.09
C THR A 134 2.11 9.99 -13.85
N GLU A 135 3.22 9.78 -13.15
CA GLU A 135 4.57 9.86 -13.68
C GLU A 135 5.28 8.52 -13.58
N ILE A 136 6.28 8.29 -14.44
CA ILE A 136 7.01 7.02 -14.48
C ILE A 136 7.71 6.68 -13.14
N GLU A 137 8.16 7.70 -12.40
CA GLU A 137 8.75 7.57 -11.07
C GLU A 137 7.80 6.92 -10.07
N GLU A 138 6.55 7.41 -10.07
CA GLU A 138 5.49 6.90 -9.22
C GLU A 138 5.10 5.49 -9.63
N ALA A 139 5.11 5.19 -10.94
CA ALA A 139 4.76 3.88 -11.45
C ALA A 139 5.78 2.82 -11.03
N ILE A 140 7.08 3.13 -11.12
CA ILE A 140 8.15 2.25 -10.64
C ILE A 140 8.00 2.01 -9.14
N PHE A 141 7.83 3.07 -8.35
CA PHE A 141 7.63 2.91 -6.91
C PHE A 141 6.39 2.06 -6.61
N TYR A 142 5.28 2.29 -7.30
CA TYR A 142 4.02 1.57 -7.11
C TYR A 142 4.18 0.07 -7.36
N ILE A 143 4.79 -0.32 -8.50
CA ILE A 143 5.05 -1.71 -8.84
C ILE A 143 5.86 -2.39 -7.73
N LEU A 144 6.94 -1.76 -7.27
CA LEU A 144 7.84 -2.32 -6.26
C LEU A 144 7.19 -2.38 -4.88
N ARG A 145 6.38 -1.39 -4.52
CA ARG A 145 5.73 -1.30 -3.21
C ARG A 145 4.65 -2.36 -3.04
N TRP A 146 3.89 -2.64 -4.10
CA TRP A 146 2.75 -3.55 -4.08
C TRP A 146 3.10 -4.99 -4.47
N ASP A 147 4.33 -5.25 -4.91
CA ASP A 147 4.80 -6.61 -5.09
C ASP A 147 4.99 -7.31 -3.73
N PRO A 148 4.35 -8.48 -3.50
CA PRO A 148 4.42 -9.19 -2.22
C PRO A 148 5.83 -9.74 -1.92
N THR A 149 6.64 -10.02 -2.93
CA THR A 149 8.01 -10.54 -2.73
C THR A 149 8.96 -9.43 -2.32
N VAL A 150 8.89 -8.26 -2.96
CA VAL A 150 9.70 -7.09 -2.61
C VAL A 150 9.29 -6.56 -1.23
N SER A 151 7.99 -6.34 -1.02
CA SER A 151 7.49 -5.86 0.28
C SER A 151 7.75 -6.85 1.42
N GLY A 152 7.76 -8.16 1.17
CA GLY A 152 8.17 -9.17 2.16
C GLY A 152 9.65 -9.06 2.60
N LEU A 153 10.54 -8.54 1.75
CA LEU A 153 11.97 -8.41 2.03
C LEU A 153 12.36 -7.05 2.61
N ILE A 154 11.82 -5.96 2.06
CA ILE A 154 12.21 -4.59 2.45
C ILE A 154 11.09 -3.79 3.12
N SER A 155 9.88 -4.36 3.25
CA SER A 155 8.70 -3.67 3.77
C SER A 155 8.39 -2.39 2.97
N SER A 156 8.52 -1.21 3.57
CA SER A 156 8.27 0.09 2.96
C SER A 156 9.53 0.89 2.64
N ARG A 157 10.71 0.25 2.70
CA ARG A 157 12.02 0.93 2.60
C ARG A 157 12.48 1.14 1.17
N ILE A 158 11.66 1.85 0.39
CA ILE A 158 11.93 2.28 -0.99
C ILE A 158 11.96 3.82 -1.01
N TYR A 159 13.02 4.43 -1.55
CA TYR A 159 13.22 5.88 -1.49
C TYR A 159 13.57 6.50 -2.85
N PRO A 160 13.05 7.69 -3.19
CA PRO A 160 13.54 8.45 -4.33
C PRO A 160 14.91 9.04 -4.00
N GLU A 161 15.90 8.75 -4.84
CA GLU A 161 17.27 9.31 -4.83
C GLU A 161 18.20 8.94 -3.66
N ILE A 162 17.77 9.07 -2.41
CA ILE A 162 18.64 8.86 -1.25
C ILE A 162 17.91 8.14 -0.11
N ILE A 163 18.62 7.21 0.55
CA ILE A 163 18.15 6.58 1.79
C ILE A 163 18.42 7.54 2.96
N PRO A 164 17.39 7.93 3.75
CA PRO A 164 17.58 8.78 4.91
C PRO A 164 18.58 8.21 5.92
N GLN A 165 19.24 9.08 6.68
CA GLN A 165 20.16 8.64 7.74
C GLN A 165 19.42 7.82 8.81
N ASN A 166 20.10 6.83 9.39
CA ASN A 166 19.58 5.90 10.40
C ASN A 166 18.41 5.00 9.95
N THR A 167 18.18 4.86 8.65
CA THR A 167 17.21 3.89 8.13
C THR A 167 17.69 2.45 8.40
N LEU A 168 16.78 1.59 8.87
CA LEU A 168 17.05 0.16 9.03
C LEU A 168 17.33 -0.48 7.66
N LEU A 169 18.36 -1.30 7.54
CA LEU A 169 18.64 -2.08 6.32
C LEU A 169 17.94 -3.44 6.39
N PRO A 170 17.64 -4.10 5.25
CA PRO A 170 17.89 -3.65 3.87
C PRO A 170 16.92 -2.57 3.36
N ALA A 171 17.40 -1.71 2.45
CA ALA A 171 16.63 -0.64 1.83
C ALA A 171 17.05 -0.43 0.36
N VAL A 172 16.15 0.16 -0.44
CA VAL A 172 16.37 0.43 -1.87
C VAL A 172 16.12 1.91 -2.15
N TYR A 173 16.94 2.51 -3.01
CA TYR A 173 16.62 3.80 -3.61
C TYR A 173 16.67 3.73 -5.14
N TYR A 174 15.90 4.58 -5.80
CA TYR A 174 15.84 4.66 -7.25
C TYR A 174 16.16 6.06 -7.76
N THR A 175 16.84 6.15 -8.89
CA THR A 175 17.23 7.42 -9.54
C THR A 175 17.05 7.33 -11.05
N GLN A 176 16.58 8.42 -11.66
CA GLN A 176 16.65 8.56 -13.11
C GLN A 176 18.10 8.86 -13.52
N ILE A 177 18.69 8.03 -14.36
CA ILE A 177 20.05 8.27 -14.90
C ILE A 177 19.96 9.04 -16.21
N ALA A 178 18.95 8.73 -17.02
CA ALA A 178 18.73 9.37 -18.31
C ALA A 178 17.25 9.33 -18.69
N GLY A 179 16.75 10.41 -19.27
CA GLY A 179 15.40 10.50 -19.83
C GLY A 179 15.41 11.37 -21.08
N PRO A 180 16.07 10.95 -22.17
CA PRO A 180 16.07 11.74 -23.40
C PRO A 180 14.64 11.86 -23.94
N ARG A 181 14.14 13.09 -24.06
CA ARG A 181 12.90 13.36 -24.82
C ARG A 181 13.19 13.12 -26.30
N GLN A 182 12.56 12.12 -26.91
CA GLN A 182 12.72 11.85 -28.33
C GLN A 182 11.84 12.78 -29.15
N HIS A 183 12.44 13.43 -30.15
CA HIS A 183 11.72 14.27 -31.11
C HIS A 183 11.72 13.57 -32.47
N THR A 184 10.55 13.38 -33.06
CA THR A 184 10.42 12.94 -34.44
C THR A 184 10.33 14.15 -35.39
N LEU A 185 10.47 13.90 -36.69
CA LEU A 185 10.36 14.94 -37.72
C LEU A 185 8.96 15.57 -37.83
N ALA A 186 7.93 14.97 -37.20
CA ALA A 186 6.53 15.39 -37.31
C ALA A 186 5.86 15.76 -35.97
N ALA A 187 6.44 15.41 -34.82
CA ALA A 187 6.01 15.78 -33.46
C ALA A 187 7.02 15.24 -32.42
N THR A 188 6.83 15.51 -31.13
CA THR A 188 7.46 14.74 -30.05
C THR A 188 7.01 13.26 -30.17
N ASP A 189 7.92 12.31 -29.96
CA ASP A 189 7.56 10.89 -29.89
C ASP A 189 6.83 10.66 -28.57
N ASP A 190 5.65 10.03 -28.61
CA ASP A 190 4.88 9.71 -27.41
C ASP A 190 5.59 8.60 -26.60
N MET A 191 6.51 7.85 -27.22
CA MET A 191 7.27 6.80 -26.56
C MET A 191 8.60 7.33 -26.02
N VAL A 192 8.71 7.40 -24.69
CA VAL A 192 9.88 7.95 -23.99
C VAL A 192 10.77 6.82 -23.46
N PRO A 193 12.00 6.65 -23.98
CA PRO A 193 12.99 5.82 -23.34
C PRO A 193 13.54 6.51 -22.10
N SER A 194 13.52 5.81 -20.96
CA SER A 194 14.15 6.26 -19.73
C SER A 194 15.04 5.18 -19.15
N ARG A 195 16.14 5.59 -18.52
CA ARG A 195 17.07 4.72 -17.79
C ARG A 195 16.97 5.01 -16.31
N TRP A 196 16.68 3.96 -15.55
CA TRP A 196 16.49 4.01 -14.11
C TRP A 196 17.54 3.13 -13.43
N GLN A 197 18.18 3.66 -12.40
CA GLN A 197 19.03 2.88 -11.50
C GLN A 197 18.25 2.57 -10.24
N LEU A 198 18.21 1.30 -9.86
CA LEU A 198 17.79 0.87 -8.54
C LEU A 198 19.03 0.42 -7.77
N THR A 199 19.31 1.06 -6.65
CA THR A 199 20.43 0.70 -5.79
C THR A 199 19.94 0.09 -4.50
N VAL A 200 20.35 -1.16 -4.27
CA VAL A 200 20.04 -1.95 -3.08
C VAL A 200 21.17 -1.78 -2.08
N VAL A 201 20.83 -1.57 -0.81
CA VAL A 201 21.77 -1.51 0.31
C VAL A 201 21.31 -2.50 1.39
N ALA A 202 22.21 -3.41 1.79
CA ALA A 202 21.93 -4.43 2.80
C ALA A 202 23.13 -4.66 3.74
N ASP A 203 22.86 -5.24 4.92
CA ASP A 203 23.90 -5.61 5.89
C ASP A 203 24.52 -6.96 5.56
N THR A 204 23.79 -7.85 4.89
CA THR A 204 24.29 -9.16 4.46
C THR A 204 24.18 -9.37 2.95
N TYR A 205 25.08 -10.20 2.41
CA TYR A 205 25.07 -10.56 1.00
C TYR A 205 23.84 -11.40 0.59
N THR A 206 23.30 -12.20 1.51
CA THR A 206 22.11 -13.02 1.25
C THR A 206 20.87 -12.14 1.06
N GLU A 207 20.70 -11.12 1.91
CA GLU A 207 19.64 -10.12 1.75
C GLU A 207 19.79 -9.34 0.44
N LEU A 208 21.02 -8.88 0.13
CA LEU A 208 21.32 -8.18 -1.13
C LEU A 208 20.87 -9.02 -2.34
N ARG A 209 21.27 -10.29 -2.36
CA ARG A 209 20.95 -11.20 -3.47
C ARG A 209 19.44 -11.44 -3.56
N GLY A 210 18.78 -11.74 -2.45
CA GLY A 210 17.33 -11.98 -2.43
C GLY A 210 16.54 -10.79 -2.95
N ILE A 211 16.93 -9.57 -2.55
CA ILE A 211 16.27 -8.34 -3.01
C ILE A 211 16.57 -8.07 -4.48
N SER A 212 17.82 -8.26 -4.91
CA SER A 212 18.22 -8.03 -6.31
C SER A 212 17.49 -8.98 -7.26
N ASP A 213 17.35 -10.25 -6.85
CA ASP A 213 16.59 -11.26 -7.62
C ASP A 213 15.09 -10.93 -7.64
N ALA A 214 14.51 -10.44 -6.53
CA ALA A 214 13.12 -9.98 -6.50
C ALA A 214 12.88 -8.75 -7.38
N LEU A 215 13.73 -7.72 -7.31
CA LEU A 215 13.64 -6.53 -8.15
C LEU A 215 13.72 -6.89 -9.64
N ARG A 216 14.61 -7.81 -10.00
CA ARG A 216 14.72 -8.31 -11.37
C ARG A 216 13.46 -9.05 -11.79
N GLY A 217 12.95 -9.96 -10.98
CA GLY A 217 11.73 -10.71 -11.30
C GLY A 217 10.49 -9.84 -11.48
N VAL A 218 10.44 -8.68 -10.82
CA VAL A 218 9.32 -7.74 -10.90
C VAL A 218 9.43 -6.80 -12.10
N LEU A 219 10.61 -6.23 -12.34
CA LEU A 219 10.80 -5.19 -13.36
C LEU A 219 11.30 -5.73 -14.70
N ASP A 220 12.08 -6.81 -14.74
CA ASP A 220 12.58 -7.34 -16.00
C ASP A 220 11.43 -7.96 -16.81
N SER A 221 11.27 -7.53 -18.06
CA SER A 221 10.13 -7.86 -18.92
C SER A 221 8.76 -7.35 -18.44
N TYR A 222 8.71 -6.36 -17.53
CA TYR A 222 7.45 -5.73 -17.15
C TYR A 222 6.83 -4.99 -18.34
N SER A 223 5.54 -5.21 -18.56
CA SER A 223 4.71 -4.49 -19.51
C SER A 223 3.29 -4.38 -18.95
N GLY A 224 2.65 -3.23 -19.14
CA GLY A 224 1.32 -2.99 -18.62
C GLY A 224 1.07 -1.52 -18.31
N THR A 225 -0.15 -1.24 -17.86
CA THR A 225 -0.54 0.12 -17.45
C THR A 225 -0.54 0.19 -15.93
N VAL A 226 0.14 1.19 -15.39
CA VAL A 226 0.17 1.49 -13.95
C VAL A 226 -0.37 2.89 -13.75
N GLY A 227 -1.59 2.97 -13.22
CA GLY A 227 -2.30 4.24 -13.16
C GLY A 227 -2.59 4.78 -14.56
N THR A 228 -2.08 5.96 -14.88
CA THR A 228 -2.19 6.54 -16.24
C THR A 228 -0.97 6.24 -17.11
N VAL A 229 0.13 5.77 -16.52
CA VAL A 229 1.39 5.51 -17.22
C VAL A 229 1.33 4.15 -17.92
N VAL A 230 1.52 4.15 -19.24
CA VAL A 230 1.57 2.92 -20.04
C VAL A 230 3.03 2.52 -20.23
N ILE A 231 3.47 1.45 -19.58
CA ILE A 231 4.80 0.87 -19.73
C ILE A 231 4.75 -0.19 -20.84
N GLN A 232 5.39 0.10 -21.97
CA GLN A 232 5.45 -0.80 -23.12
C GLN A 232 6.38 -1.99 -22.83
N CYS A 233 7.57 -1.69 -22.33
CA CYS A 233 8.51 -2.70 -21.89
C CYS A 233 9.54 -2.14 -20.92
N SER A 234 10.02 -3.03 -20.06
CA SER A 234 11.16 -2.82 -19.18
C SER A 234 12.16 -3.95 -19.42
N HIS A 235 13.44 -3.63 -19.51
CA HIS A 235 14.50 -4.63 -19.55
C HIS A 235 15.71 -4.19 -18.74
N MET A 236 16.32 -5.14 -18.06
CA MET A 236 17.57 -4.90 -17.35
C MET A 236 18.72 -4.67 -18.35
N ILE A 237 19.49 -3.60 -18.16
CA ILE A 237 20.68 -3.30 -18.95
C ILE A 237 21.92 -3.89 -18.28
N ASN A 238 22.04 -3.72 -16.97
CA ASN A 238 23.27 -4.00 -16.26
C ASN A 238 23.06 -4.20 -14.75
N GLU A 239 23.98 -4.92 -14.12
CA GLU A 239 24.10 -5.03 -12.67
C GLU A 239 25.55 -4.84 -12.24
N ASN A 240 25.77 -3.93 -11.29
CA ASN A 240 27.08 -3.60 -10.77
C ASN A 240 27.11 -3.78 -9.24
N ASP A 241 28.05 -4.58 -8.75
CA ASP A 241 28.37 -4.63 -7.33
C ASP A 241 29.23 -3.42 -6.97
N LEU A 242 28.77 -2.64 -5.99
CA LEU A 242 29.46 -1.46 -5.50
C LEU A 242 30.12 -1.77 -4.16
N MET A 243 31.36 -1.31 -4.01
CA MET A 243 32.16 -1.55 -2.81
C MET A 243 32.09 -0.35 -1.86
N ASP A 244 31.56 -0.58 -0.66
CA ASP A 244 31.71 0.33 0.49
C ASP A 244 32.64 -0.31 1.51
N VAL A 245 33.95 -0.08 1.36
CA VAL A 245 34.98 -0.66 2.22
C VAL A 245 35.09 0.18 3.50
N GLN A 246 35.03 -0.48 4.65
CA GLN A 246 35.24 0.18 5.93
C GLN A 246 36.70 0.65 6.04
N PRO A 247 36.96 1.97 6.25
CA PRO A 247 38.33 2.49 6.32
C PRO A 247 39.19 1.75 7.34
N GLY A 248 40.39 1.34 6.91
CA GLY A 248 41.36 0.64 7.76
C GLY A 248 41.08 -0.86 7.98
N THR A 249 40.16 -1.47 7.23
CA THR A 249 39.87 -2.90 7.28
C THR A 249 39.63 -3.49 5.89
N ASP A 250 39.75 -4.81 5.75
CA ASP A 250 39.38 -5.54 4.51
C ASP A 250 37.89 -5.94 4.49
N LYS A 251 37.06 -5.35 5.36
CA LYS A 251 35.64 -5.66 5.47
C LYS A 251 34.80 -4.59 4.77
N LEU A 252 33.75 -5.05 4.09
CA LEU A 252 32.71 -4.15 3.60
C LEU A 252 31.88 -3.65 4.79
N ARG A 253 31.59 -2.36 4.80
CA ARG A 253 30.68 -1.74 5.75
C ARG A 253 29.24 -2.12 5.43
N ARG A 254 28.91 -2.17 4.14
CA ARG A 254 27.59 -2.50 3.59
C ARG A 254 27.76 -3.20 2.25
N TYR A 255 26.78 -4.03 1.92
CA TYR A 255 26.68 -4.61 0.58
C TYR A 255 25.79 -3.72 -0.26
N ILE A 256 26.30 -3.29 -1.42
CA ILE A 256 25.58 -2.38 -2.32
C ILE A 256 25.60 -2.97 -3.72
N LYS A 257 24.44 -3.00 -4.38
CA LYS A 257 24.32 -3.36 -5.80
C LYS A 257 23.46 -2.33 -6.51
N ALA A 258 23.94 -1.87 -7.66
CA ALA A 258 23.19 -1.03 -8.59
C ALA A 258 22.68 -1.89 -9.76
N ILE A 259 21.38 -1.80 -10.04
CA ILE A 259 20.70 -2.49 -11.12
C ILE A 259 20.13 -1.42 -12.05
N ASP A 260 20.52 -1.46 -13.33
CA ASP A 260 20.09 -0.51 -14.34
C ASP A 260 18.98 -1.12 -15.20
N PHE A 261 17.88 -0.38 -15.37
CA PHE A 261 16.77 -0.74 -16.24
C PHE A 261 16.60 0.30 -17.34
N HIS A 262 16.27 -0.17 -18.54
CA HIS A 262 15.67 0.64 -19.59
C HIS A 262 14.16 0.45 -19.54
N ILE A 263 13.42 1.54 -19.45
CA ILE A 263 11.96 1.52 -19.43
C ILE A 263 11.44 2.41 -20.54
N TRP A 264 10.61 1.83 -21.40
CA TRP A 264 9.88 2.52 -22.46
C TRP A 264 8.45 2.71 -22.01
N TYR A 265 8.01 3.96 -21.93
CA TYR A 265 6.66 4.30 -21.48
C TYR A 265 6.07 5.42 -22.35
N ASN A 266 4.75 5.58 -22.29
CA ASN A 266 4.06 6.70 -22.92
C ASN A 266 3.87 7.82 -21.90
N ASP A 267 4.22 9.04 -22.30
CA ASP A 267 3.98 10.30 -21.56
C ASP A 267 2.62 10.90 -21.94
#